data_AF-A0AB37QK69-F1
#
_entry.id   AF-A0AB37QK69-F1
#
_cell.length_a   1.000
_cell.length_b   1.000
_cell.length_c   1.000
_cell.angle_alpha   90.00
_cell.angle_beta   90.00
_cell.angle_gamma   90.00
#
_symmetry.space_group_name_H-M   'P 1'
#
loop_
_entity.id
_entity.type
_entity.pdbx_description
1 polymer ?
#
loop_
_entity_poly.entity_id
_entity_poly.type
_entity_poly.pdbx_seq_one_letter_code
_entity_poly.pdbx_strand_id
1 'polypeptide(L)'
;SRAQELLEDNKSRGQTNTVNAFGIAQETYIINLMDSMLPPAGNDAGWQEKARAMIQALVFSLVYKCRREGTVMSQRTIQAHLPLRAIAKLYIQSVEQQWHEDAQLPLKNYL
;
A
#
# COMPACT_ATOMS: atom_id res chain seq x y z
N SER A 1 37.59 -2.85 15.45
CA SER A 1 36.96 -1.51 15.50
C SER A 1 35.97 -1.37 14.36
N ARG A 2 34.85 -0.66 14.52
CA ARG A 2 33.83 -0.40 13.47
C ARG A 2 34.41 0.16 12.16
N ALA A 3 35.57 0.82 12.25
CA ALA A 3 36.32 1.34 11.10
C ALA A 3 37.11 0.26 10.34
N GLN A 4 37.60 -0.80 10.99
CA GLN A 4 38.37 -1.88 10.35
C GLN A 4 37.50 -2.74 9.44
N GLU A 5 36.28 -3.07 9.86
CA GLU A 5 35.34 -3.85 9.04
C GLU A 5 34.88 -3.12 7.76
N LEU A 6 34.95 -1.77 7.75
CA LEU A 6 34.71 -0.97 6.55
C LEU A 6 35.91 -1.00 5.59
N LEU A 7 37.13 -1.05 6.13
CA LEU A 7 38.37 -1.13 5.34
C LEU A 7 38.56 -2.51 4.71
N GLU A 8 37.99 -3.56 5.32
CA GLU A 8 38.07 -4.96 4.86
C GLU A 8 37.01 -5.33 3.80
N ASP A 9 36.26 -4.35 3.26
CA ASP A 9 35.17 -4.55 2.28
C ASP A 9 34.22 -5.70 2.66
N ASN A 10 33.85 -5.77 3.95
CA ASN A 10 33.01 -6.85 4.43
C ASN A 10 31.55 -6.66 3.97
N LYS A 11 31.19 -7.34 2.88
CA LYS A 11 29.86 -7.29 2.25
C LYS A 11 28.77 -8.08 2.98
N SER A 12 29.09 -8.78 4.07
CA SER A 12 28.09 -9.48 4.88
C SER A 12 27.20 -8.53 5.69
N ARG A 13 27.50 -7.23 5.68
CA ARG A 13 26.71 -6.19 6.34
C ARG A 13 25.50 -5.80 5.50
N GLY A 14 24.39 -5.53 6.18
CA GLY A 14 23.24 -4.87 5.58
C GLY A 14 23.68 -3.55 4.97
N GLN A 15 23.51 -3.41 3.65
CA GLN A 15 24.00 -2.25 2.89
C GLN A 15 23.20 -0.98 3.20
N THR A 16 21.97 -1.13 3.70
CA THR A 16 21.06 -0.04 4.04
C THR A 16 20.21 -0.40 5.26
N ASN A 17 19.59 0.62 5.87
CA ASN A 17 18.61 0.42 6.92
C ASN A 17 17.31 -0.16 6.33
N THR A 18 16.68 -1.10 7.05
CA THR A 18 15.34 -1.58 6.72
C THR A 18 14.29 -0.68 7.35
N VAL A 19 13.46 -0.03 6.54
CA VAL A 19 12.33 0.80 7.00
C VAL A 19 11.06 0.37 6.27
N ASN A 20 9.98 0.09 7.01
CA ASN A 20 8.65 -0.14 6.44
C ASN A 20 7.72 1.03 6.81
N ALA A 21 7.64 2.02 5.92
CA ALA A 21 6.75 3.17 6.12
C ALA A 21 5.26 2.78 6.16
N PHE A 22 4.86 1.73 5.42
CA PHE A 22 3.47 1.27 5.34
C PHE A 22 2.97 0.56 6.60
N GLY A 23 3.89 0.06 7.44
CA GLY A 23 3.54 -0.65 8.68
C GLY A 23 3.36 0.26 9.89
N ILE A 24 3.83 1.52 9.81
CA ILE A 24 3.90 2.46 10.93
C ILE A 24 2.99 3.68 10.70
N ALA A 25 2.70 4.00 9.44
CA ALA A 25 2.01 5.22 9.07
C ALA A 25 0.48 5.11 9.07
N GLN A 26 -0.18 6.25 9.26
CA GLN A 26 -1.63 6.40 9.09
C GLN A 26 -2.03 6.20 7.62
N GLU A 27 -3.28 5.81 7.40
CA GLU A 27 -3.90 5.58 6.10
C GLU A 27 -3.67 6.78 5.15
N THR A 28 -3.87 7.99 5.67
CA THR A 28 -3.70 9.25 4.94
C THR A 28 -2.27 9.47 4.45
N TYR A 29 -1.26 9.07 5.24
CA TYR A 29 0.14 9.15 4.83
C TYR A 29 0.43 8.17 3.69
N ILE A 30 -0.10 6.93 3.76
CA ILE A 30 0.10 5.93 2.72
C ILE A 30 -0.52 6.41 1.40
N ILE A 31 -1.73 6.98 1.45
CA ILE A 31 -2.41 7.57 0.29
C ILE A 31 -1.57 8.70 -0.30
N ASN A 32 -1.15 9.67 0.51
CA ASN A 32 -0.34 10.81 0.04
C ASN A 32 0.99 10.36 -0.57
N LEU A 33 1.64 9.35 0.03
CA LEU A 33 2.85 8.75 -0.50
C LEU A 33 2.58 8.13 -1.88
N MET A 34 1.53 7.33 -2.02
CA MET A 34 1.16 6.72 -3.30
C MET A 34 0.78 7.76 -4.36
N ASP A 35 0.07 8.82 -3.98
CA ASP A 35 -0.30 9.92 -4.88
C ASP A 35 0.94 10.68 -5.37
N SER A 36 1.94 10.91 -4.51
CA SER A 36 3.20 11.55 -4.90
C SER A 36 4.08 10.71 -5.84
N MET A 37 3.84 9.39 -5.91
CA MET A 37 4.52 8.50 -6.85
C MET A 37 3.87 8.49 -8.23
N LEU A 38 2.69 9.11 -8.40
CA LEU A 38 2.04 9.17 -9.70
C LEU A 38 2.82 10.12 -10.63
N PRO A 39 3.10 9.70 -11.87
CA PRO A 39 3.73 10.60 -12.82
C PRO A 39 2.79 11.76 -13.17
N PRO A 40 3.32 12.91 -13.61
CA PRO A 40 2.51 14.02 -14.04
C PRO A 40 1.56 13.60 -15.17
N ALA A 41 0.29 13.98 -15.06
CA ALA A 41 -0.80 13.57 -15.96
C ALA A 41 -0.59 13.95 -17.45
N GLY A 42 0.27 14.92 -17.74
CA GLY A 42 0.39 15.48 -19.09
C GLY A 42 -0.93 16.11 -19.54
N ASN A 43 -1.34 15.85 -20.79
CA ASN A 43 -2.55 16.44 -21.38
C ASN A 43 -3.87 15.78 -20.94
N ASP A 44 -3.85 14.56 -20.41
CA ASP A 44 -5.05 13.85 -19.96
C ASP A 44 -4.94 13.53 -18.47
N ALA A 45 -5.61 14.33 -17.64
CA ALA A 45 -5.65 14.14 -16.19
C ALA A 45 -6.70 13.11 -15.72
N GLY A 46 -7.57 12.62 -16.62
CA GLY A 46 -8.67 11.75 -16.24
C GLY A 46 -8.21 10.40 -15.69
N TRP A 47 -7.10 9.86 -16.18
CA TRP A 47 -6.54 8.59 -15.67
C TRP A 47 -5.93 8.76 -14.27
N GLN A 48 -5.35 9.93 -13.97
CA GLN A 48 -4.71 10.17 -12.68
C GLN A 48 -5.75 10.24 -11.56
N GLU A 49 -6.93 10.78 -11.85
CA GLU A 49 -8.05 10.81 -10.90
C GLU A 49 -8.59 9.40 -10.62
N LYS A 50 -8.72 8.57 -11.67
CA LYS A 50 -9.07 7.15 -11.51
C LYS A 50 -8.03 6.39 -10.69
N ALA A 51 -6.74 6.69 -10.88
CA ALA A 51 -5.66 6.10 -10.11
C ALA A 51 -5.73 6.50 -8.62
N ARG A 52 -6.01 7.78 -8.32
CA ARG A 52 -6.23 8.25 -6.94
C ARG A 52 -7.41 7.55 -6.27
N ALA A 53 -8.54 7.45 -6.96
CA ALA A 53 -9.71 6.73 -6.45
C ALA A 53 -9.39 5.24 -6.13
N MET A 54 -8.63 4.58 -7.02
CA MET A 54 -8.16 3.21 -6.79
C MET A 54 -7.26 3.12 -5.54
N ILE A 55 -6.27 4.02 -5.42
CA ILE A 55 -5.32 4.05 -4.31
C ILE A 55 -6.06 4.21 -2.98
N GLN A 56 -6.98 5.17 -2.91
CA GLN A 56 -7.79 5.39 -1.71
C GLN A 56 -8.58 4.14 -1.35
N ALA A 57 -9.32 3.57 -2.30
CA ALA A 57 -10.14 2.39 -2.08
C ALA A 57 -9.34 1.18 -1.60
N LEU A 58 -8.19 0.95 -2.22
CA LEU A 58 -7.28 -0.13 -1.88
C LEU A 58 -6.69 0.05 -0.48
N VAL A 59 -6.14 1.23 -0.17
CA VAL A 59 -5.42 1.48 1.08
C VAL A 59 -6.35 1.38 2.29
N PHE A 60 -7.55 1.99 2.25
CA PHE A 60 -8.51 1.88 3.36
C PHE A 60 -8.88 0.42 3.66
N SER A 61 -9.14 -0.35 2.61
CA SER A 61 -9.55 -1.75 2.73
C SER A 61 -8.41 -2.65 3.21
N LEU A 62 -7.20 -2.43 2.71
CA LEU A 62 -6.03 -3.21 3.11
C LEU A 62 -5.60 -2.90 4.54
N VAL A 63 -5.67 -1.65 4.98
CA VAL A 63 -5.37 -1.31 6.38
C VAL A 63 -6.35 -1.98 7.32
N TYR A 64 -7.65 -1.98 6.96
CA TYR A 64 -8.66 -2.71 7.72
C TYR A 64 -8.34 -4.21 7.78
N LYS A 65 -8.05 -4.83 6.63
CA LYS A 65 -7.66 -6.24 6.54
C LYS A 65 -6.45 -6.57 7.42
N CYS A 66 -5.38 -5.79 7.28
CA CYS A 66 -4.13 -5.99 8.01
C CYS A 66 -4.33 -5.87 9.53
N ARG A 67 -5.10 -4.87 9.98
CA ARG A 67 -5.45 -4.72 11.40
C ARG A 67 -6.27 -5.91 11.92
N ARG A 68 -7.25 -6.38 11.15
CA ARG A 68 -8.11 -7.51 11.52
C ARG A 68 -7.32 -8.83 11.58
N GLU A 69 -6.40 -9.05 10.66
CA GLU A 69 -5.58 -10.27 10.57
C GLU A 69 -4.32 -10.22 11.48
N GLY A 70 -4.05 -9.09 12.13
CA GLY A 70 -2.84 -8.88 12.93
C GLY A 70 -1.56 -8.84 12.08
N THR A 71 -1.68 -8.57 10.78
CA THR A 71 -0.56 -8.51 9.84
C THR A 71 -0.10 -7.07 9.63
N VAL A 72 1.20 -6.88 9.42
CA VAL A 72 1.77 -5.56 9.11
C VAL A 72 1.65 -5.29 7.63
N MET A 73 1.06 -4.16 7.27
CA MET A 73 0.97 -3.72 5.88
C MET A 73 2.37 -3.46 5.31
N SER A 74 2.58 -3.89 4.07
CA SER A 74 3.85 -3.73 3.37
C SER A 74 3.61 -3.33 1.92
N GLN A 75 4.63 -2.79 1.27
CA GLN A 75 4.58 -2.50 -0.18
C GLN A 75 4.19 -3.73 -1.00
N ARG A 76 4.68 -4.92 -0.62
CA ARG A 76 4.35 -6.18 -1.30
C ARG A 76 2.86 -6.52 -1.16
N THR A 77 2.27 -6.25 0.00
CA THR A 77 0.83 -6.44 0.24
C THR A 77 -0.01 -5.57 -0.69
N ILE A 78 0.38 -4.29 -0.85
CA ILE A 78 -0.27 -3.34 -1.76
C ILE A 78 -0.16 -3.83 -3.20
N GLN A 79 1.06 -4.15 -3.65
CA GLN A 79 1.32 -4.60 -5.03
C GLN A 79 0.54 -5.86 -5.39
N ALA A 80 0.38 -6.80 -4.46
CA ALA A 80 -0.40 -8.02 -4.68
C ALA A 80 -1.89 -7.75 -4.93
N HIS A 81 -2.42 -6.61 -4.46
CA HIS A 81 -3.83 -6.24 -4.60
C HIS A 81 -4.08 -5.15 -5.65
N LEU A 82 -3.04 -4.57 -6.28
CA LEU A 82 -3.21 -3.61 -7.40
C LEU A 82 -3.96 -4.18 -8.62
N PRO A 83 -3.80 -5.46 -9.02
CA PRO A 83 -4.54 -5.98 -10.15
C PRO A 83 -6.05 -5.96 -9.90
N LEU A 84 -6.86 -5.53 -10.87
CA LEU A 84 -8.32 -5.40 -10.73
C LEU A 84 -9.00 -6.67 -10.19
N ARG A 85 -8.56 -7.84 -10.65
CA ARG A 85 -9.08 -9.13 -10.15
C ARG A 85 -8.83 -9.33 -8.65
N ALA A 86 -7.71 -8.83 -8.13
CA ALA A 86 -7.38 -8.89 -6.71
C ALA A 86 -8.21 -7.87 -5.91
N ILE A 87 -8.46 -6.67 -6.46
CA ILE A 87 -9.38 -5.67 -5.86
C ILE A 87 -10.81 -6.24 -5.76
N ALA A 88 -11.31 -6.85 -6.83
CA ALA A 88 -12.63 -7.49 -6.83
C ALA A 88 -12.72 -8.62 -5.81
N LYS A 89 -11.69 -9.45 -5.68
CA LYS A 89 -11.61 -10.48 -4.63
C LYS A 89 -11.60 -9.87 -3.23
N LEU A 90 -10.91 -8.75 -3.03
CA LEU A 90 -10.89 -8.03 -1.76
C LEU A 90 -12.28 -7.49 -1.41
N TYR A 91 -13.04 -7.00 -2.40
CA TYR A 91 -14.43 -6.58 -2.21
C TYR A 91 -15.35 -7.75 -1.86
N ILE A 92 -15.25 -8.87 -2.57
CA ILE A 92 -16.04 -10.08 -2.23
C ILE A 92 -15.73 -10.52 -0.80
N GLN A 93 -14.43 -10.57 -0.44
CA GLN A 93 -13.99 -10.90 0.92
C GLN A 93 -14.58 -9.94 1.96
N SER A 94 -14.62 -8.64 1.69
CA SER A 94 -15.13 -7.65 2.64
C SER A 94 -16.63 -7.80 2.87
N VAL A 95 -17.39 -8.16 1.84
CA VAL A 95 -18.82 -8.48 1.93
C VAL A 95 -19.07 -9.78 2.69
N GLU A 96 -18.38 -10.87 2.32
CA GLU A 96 -18.52 -12.19 2.96
C GLU A 96 -18.19 -12.15 4.44
N GLN A 97 -17.16 -11.39 4.81
CA GLN A 97 -16.69 -11.27 6.18
C GLN A 97 -17.33 -10.10 6.95
N GLN A 98 -18.33 -9.44 6.36
CA GLN A 98 -19.08 -8.32 6.94
C GLN A 98 -18.18 -7.25 7.55
N TRP A 99 -17.23 -6.73 6.76
CA TRP A 99 -16.34 -5.65 7.20
C TRP A 99 -17.13 -4.37 7.47
N HIS A 100 -16.53 -3.44 8.21
CA HIS A 100 -17.16 -2.13 8.44
C HIS A 100 -17.43 -1.40 7.11
N GLU A 101 -18.52 -0.62 7.04
CA GLU A 101 -18.92 0.09 5.83
C GLU A 101 -17.81 0.99 5.27
N ASP A 102 -17.04 1.64 6.15
CA ASP A 102 -15.91 2.51 5.77
C ASP A 102 -14.81 1.77 4.97
N ALA A 103 -14.68 0.45 5.15
CA ALA A 103 -13.76 -0.37 4.37
C ALA A 103 -14.40 -0.97 3.10
N GLN A 104 -15.73 -1.06 3.04
CA GLN A 104 -16.43 -1.61 1.89
C GLN A 104 -16.79 -0.55 0.84
N LEU A 105 -17.26 0.60 1.30
CA LEU A 105 -17.80 1.68 0.46
C LEU A 105 -16.77 2.19 -0.57
N PRO A 106 -15.49 2.40 -0.22
CA PRO A 106 -14.49 2.83 -1.20
C PRO A 106 -14.28 1.81 -2.33
N LEU A 107 -14.25 0.50 -2.01
CA LEU A 107 -14.12 -0.55 -3.04
C LEU A 107 -15.35 -0.63 -3.94
N LYS A 108 -16.55 -0.51 -3.35
CA LYS A 108 -17.82 -0.52 -4.08
C LYS A 108 -17.94 0.66 -5.05
N ASN A 109 -17.46 1.84 -4.66
CA ASN A 109 -17.53 3.03 -5.51
C ASN A 109 -16.51 3.01 -6.65
N TYR A 110 -15.42 2.25 -6.49
CA TYR A 110 -14.36 2.14 -7.49
C TYR A 110 -14.65 1.08 -8.56
N LEU A 111 -15.27 -0.04 -8.18
CA LEU A 111 -15.61 -1.17 -9.05
C LEU A 111 -16.92 -0.94 -9.83
#